data_AF-A0A842Q1G3-F1
#
_entry.id   AF-A0A842Q1G3-F1
#
_cell.length_a   1.000
_cell.length_b   1.000
_cell.length_c   1.000
_cell.angle_alpha   90.00
_cell.angle_beta   90.00
_cell.angle_gamma   90.00
#
_symmetry.space_group_name_H-M   'P 1'
#
loop_
_entity.id
_entity.type
_entity.pdbx_description
1 polymer ?
#
loop_
_entity_poly.entity_id
_entity_poly.type
_entity_poly.pdbx_seq_one_letter_code
_entity_poly.pdbx_strand_id
1 'polypeptide(L)'
;MNNINKIKRPKGVSTVSILYLIGGIVLEILILWDFIRLSGHQRWFYILTPLYIGLILLGLGLWKGRKWARTSTIIWNFIEIAFLFYFVVGAVGISIFNNNSNNDNRAEFNIVLYLLHPYNVFIYILVIPIIMIIIITKINLYLYRPYVKSYFVRPKNKKHGNGC
;
A
#
# COMPACT_ATOMS: atom_id res chain seq x y z
N MET A 1 26.19 5.58 -34.95
CA MET A 1 26.09 5.65 -33.47
C MET A 1 24.61 5.63 -33.08
N ASN A 2 24.11 4.50 -32.59
CA ASN A 2 22.72 4.42 -32.12
C ASN A 2 22.62 5.15 -30.78
N ASN A 3 21.98 6.32 -30.79
CA ASN A 3 21.53 7.00 -29.58
C ASN A 3 20.55 6.04 -28.89
N ILE A 4 21.05 5.25 -27.94
CA ILE A 4 20.21 4.58 -26.97
C ILE A 4 19.58 5.72 -26.18
N ASN A 5 18.43 6.20 -26.65
CA ASN A 5 17.58 7.10 -25.90
C ASN A 5 17.29 6.38 -24.59
N LYS A 6 18.09 6.70 -23.58
CA LYS A 6 18.00 6.18 -22.23
C LYS A 6 16.68 6.74 -21.72
N ILE A 7 15.60 5.97 -21.86
CA ILE A 7 14.26 6.37 -21.46
C ILE A 7 14.38 6.83 -20.01
N LYS A 8 14.32 8.15 -19.81
CA LYS A 8 14.56 8.77 -18.52
C LYS A 8 13.40 8.36 -17.62
N ARG A 9 13.71 7.89 -16.41
CA ARG A 9 12.69 7.53 -15.42
C ARG A 9 11.76 8.72 -15.17
N PRO A 10 10.43 8.54 -15.24
CA PRO A 10 9.51 9.57 -14.80
C PRO A 10 9.73 9.83 -13.30
N LYS A 11 9.96 11.08 -12.90
CA LYS A 11 10.28 11.45 -11.50
C LYS A 11 9.27 10.84 -10.51
N GLY A 12 7.97 10.89 -10.82
CA GLY A 12 6.94 10.33 -9.93
C GLY A 12 6.94 8.80 -9.82
N VAL A 13 7.44 8.05 -10.80
CA VAL A 13 7.61 6.58 -10.63
C VAL A 13 8.74 6.30 -9.64
N SER A 14 9.79 7.12 -9.67
CA SER A 14 10.88 7.04 -8.69
C SER A 14 10.37 7.35 -7.29
N THR A 15 9.58 8.40 -7.12
CA THR A 15 8.99 8.78 -5.82
C THR A 15 8.09 7.68 -5.27
N VAL A 16 7.15 7.16 -6.08
CA VAL A 16 6.25 6.08 -5.67
C VAL A 16 7.04 4.83 -5.30
N SER A 17 8.03 4.44 -6.12
CA SER A 17 8.89 3.30 -5.83
C SER A 17 9.67 3.46 -4.52
N ILE A 18 10.23 4.64 -4.26
CA ILE A 18 10.93 4.93 -2.99
C ILE A 18 9.97 4.84 -1.81
N LEU A 19 8.75 5.38 -1.93
CA LEU A 19 7.74 5.30 -0.88
C LEU A 19 7.39 3.84 -0.54
N TYR A 20 7.16 2.98 -1.54
CA TYR A 20 6.90 1.56 -1.30
C TYR A 20 8.10 0.83 -0.68
N LEU A 21 9.33 1.17 -1.09
CA LEU A 21 10.54 0.58 -0.53
C LEU A 21 10.73 0.98 0.93
N ILE A 22 10.69 2.28 1.23
CA ILE A 22 10.85 2.79 2.59
C ILE A 22 9.72 2.27 3.47
N GLY A 23 8.47 2.36 3.00
CA GLY A 23 7.30 1.88 3.74
C GLY A 23 7.39 0.40 4.06
N GLY A 24 7.73 -0.44 3.07
CA GLY A 24 7.89 -1.88 3.27
C GLY A 24 9.03 -2.22 4.24
N ILE A 25 10.19 -1.56 4.12
CA ILE A 25 11.35 -1.81 5.01
C ILE A 25 11.05 -1.37 6.44
N VAL A 26 10.52 -0.16 6.63
CA VAL A 26 10.22 0.37 7.96
C VAL A 26 9.18 -0.51 8.66
N LEU A 27 8.11 -0.90 7.96
CA LEU A 27 7.06 -1.75 8.54
C LEU A 27 7.57 -3.16 8.88
N GLU A 28 8.43 -3.74 8.03
CA GLU A 28 9.05 -5.03 8.32
C GLU A 28 9.94 -4.96 9.57
N ILE A 29 10.73 -3.90 9.72
CA ILE A 29 11.58 -3.70 10.91
C ILE A 29 10.73 -3.58 12.17
N LEU A 30 9.63 -2.83 12.13
CA LEU A 30 8.72 -2.67 13.27
C LEU A 30 8.09 -4.01 13.68
N ILE A 31 7.69 -4.82 12.72
CA ILE A 31 7.07 -6.12 12.99
C ILE A 31 8.08 -7.16 13.45
N LEU A 32 9.29 -7.14 12.90
CA LEU A 32 10.38 -7.97 13.39
C LEU A 32 10.73 -7.60 14.84
N TRP A 33 10.75 -6.31 15.15
CA TRP A 33 10.96 -5.82 16.51
C TRP A 33 9.89 -6.33 17.47
N ASP A 34 8.61 -6.21 17.10
CA ASP A 34 7.50 -6.70 17.93
C ASP A 34 7.50 -8.24 18.07
N PHE A 35 7.87 -8.96 17.02
CA PHE A 35 8.00 -10.42 17.05
C PHE A 35 9.09 -10.88 18.02
N ILE A 36 10.25 -10.22 18.01
CA ILE A 36 11.35 -10.49 18.95
C ILE A 36 10.92 -10.15 20.38
N ARG A 37 10.30 -8.98 20.58
CA ARG A 37 9.84 -8.52 21.89
C ARG A 37 8.79 -9.44 22.51
N LEU A 38 7.90 -10.02 21.71
CA LEU A 38 6.79 -10.86 22.15
C LEU A 38 7.07 -12.36 21.99
N SER A 39 8.35 -12.74 21.99
CA SER A 39 8.82 -14.14 22.03
C SER A 39 8.27 -15.02 20.89
N GLY A 40 8.04 -14.45 19.72
CA GLY A 40 7.79 -15.19 18.49
C GLY A 40 6.40 -15.83 18.34
N HIS A 41 5.44 -15.51 19.20
CA HIS A 41 4.11 -16.14 19.18
C HIS A 41 3.03 -15.34 18.43
N GLN A 42 3.43 -14.30 17.69
CA GLN A 42 2.47 -13.46 16.99
C GLN A 42 2.05 -14.05 15.64
N ARG A 43 0.81 -14.55 15.58
CA ARG A 43 0.17 -15.01 14.32
C ARG A 43 0.17 -13.93 13.23
N TRP A 44 0.08 -12.66 13.63
CA TRP A 44 0.11 -11.52 12.72
C TRP A 44 1.43 -11.40 11.95
N PHE A 45 2.56 -11.78 12.52
CA PHE A 45 3.87 -11.76 11.86
C PHE A 45 3.85 -12.58 10.56
N TYR A 46 3.35 -13.82 10.62
CA TYR A 46 3.29 -14.72 9.47
C TYR A 46 2.37 -14.24 8.35
N ILE A 47 1.36 -13.42 8.67
CA ILE A 47 0.43 -12.84 7.69
C ILE A 47 1.02 -11.56 7.10
N LEU A 48 1.64 -10.73 7.93
CA LEU A 48 2.07 -9.39 7.58
C LEU A 48 3.43 -9.35 6.87
N THR A 49 4.40 -10.16 7.27
CA THR A 49 5.72 -10.24 6.62
C THR A 49 5.64 -10.51 5.10
N PRO A 50 4.90 -11.52 4.60
CA PRO A 50 4.81 -11.73 3.15
C PRO A 50 4.16 -10.55 2.42
N LEU A 51 3.25 -9.81 3.08
CA LEU A 51 2.66 -8.59 2.52
C LEU A 51 3.70 -7.47 2.36
N TYR A 52 4.51 -7.21 3.38
CA TYR A 52 5.54 -6.16 3.33
C TYR A 52 6.70 -6.51 2.42
N ILE A 53 7.14 -7.77 2.38
CA ILE A 53 8.07 -8.28 1.36
C ILE A 53 7.48 -8.05 -0.04
N GLY A 54 6.18 -8.30 -0.22
CA GLY A 54 5.44 -7.99 -1.44
C GLY A 54 5.55 -6.52 -1.83
N LEU A 55 5.37 -5.58 -0.90
CA LEU A 55 5.53 -4.14 -1.14
C LEU A 55 6.96 -3.78 -1.56
N ILE A 56 7.98 -4.38 -0.94
CA ILE A 56 9.38 -4.17 -1.32
C ILE A 56 9.62 -4.64 -2.75
N LEU A 57 9.13 -5.83 -3.11
CA LEU A 57 9.24 -6.39 -4.46
C LEU A 57 8.50 -5.53 -5.50
N LEU A 58 7.34 -4.98 -5.15
CA LEU A 58 6.63 -4.01 -5.99
C LEU A 58 7.42 -2.72 -6.18
N GLY A 59 7.98 -2.18 -5.09
CA GLY A 59 8.87 -1.02 -5.11
C GLY A 59 10.06 -1.22 -6.06
N LEU A 60 10.76 -2.36 -5.95
CA LEU A 60 11.86 -2.73 -6.85
C LEU A 60 11.38 -2.94 -8.30
N GLY A 61 10.21 -3.53 -8.48
CA GLY A 61 9.60 -3.75 -9.78
C GLY A 61 9.26 -2.44 -10.50
N LEU A 62 8.69 -1.47 -9.78
CA LEU A 62 8.42 -0.11 -10.26
C LEU A 62 9.73 0.61 -10.59
N TRP A 63 10.75 0.51 -9.72
CA TRP A 63 12.08 1.07 -9.95
C TRP A 63 12.70 0.57 -11.25
N LYS A 64 12.58 -0.73 -11.52
CA LYS A 64 13.13 -1.36 -12.74
C LYS A 64 12.27 -1.11 -13.98
N GLY A 65 11.07 -0.54 -13.84
CA GLY A 65 10.13 -0.31 -14.94
C GLY A 65 9.51 -1.60 -15.47
N ARG A 66 9.18 -2.56 -14.58
CA ARG A 66 8.54 -3.81 -14.97
C ARG A 66 7.02 -3.62 -15.15
N LYS A 67 6.47 -4.10 -16.27
CA LYS A 67 5.03 -4.03 -16.56
C LYS A 67 4.17 -4.72 -15.49
N TRP A 68 4.59 -5.89 -15.00
CA TRP A 68 3.87 -6.62 -13.96
C TRP A 68 3.76 -5.82 -12.67
N ALA A 69 4.84 -5.14 -12.27
CA ALA A 69 4.85 -4.34 -11.04
C ALA A 69 3.86 -3.18 -11.11
N ARG A 70 3.75 -2.50 -12.25
CA ARG A 70 2.73 -1.46 -12.44
C ARG A 70 1.31 -2.02 -12.28
N THR A 71 1.02 -3.13 -12.95
CA THR A 71 -0.32 -3.75 -12.89
C THR A 71 -0.64 -4.19 -11.46
N SER A 72 0.31 -4.86 -10.79
CA SER A 72 0.14 -5.32 -9.42
C SER A 72 -0.02 -4.16 -8.43
N THR A 73 0.73 -3.06 -8.57
CA THR A 73 0.56 -1.87 -7.73
C THR A 73 -0.84 -1.26 -7.88
N ILE A 74 -1.36 -1.17 -9.11
CA ILE A 74 -2.71 -0.66 -9.34
C ILE A 74 -3.75 -1.55 -8.66
N ILE A 75 -3.64 -2.87 -8.83
CA ILE A 75 -4.57 -3.84 -8.21
C ILE A 75 -4.48 -3.74 -6.68
N TRP A 76 -3.26 -3.71 -6.13
CA TRP A 76 -3.04 -3.62 -4.69
C TRP A 76 -3.67 -2.36 -4.10
N ASN A 77 -3.51 -1.23 -4.78
CA ASN A 77 -4.11 0.03 -4.37
C ASN A 77 -5.65 0.01 -4.37
N PHE A 78 -6.28 -0.72 -5.30
CA PHE A 78 -7.74 -0.91 -5.27
C PHE A 78 -8.18 -1.80 -4.11
N ILE A 79 -7.43 -2.86 -3.80
CA ILE A 79 -7.68 -3.71 -2.63
C ILE A 79 -7.55 -2.89 -1.35
N GLU A 80 -6.51 -2.06 -1.25
CA GLU A 80 -6.27 -1.19 -0.09
C GLU A 80 -7.39 -0.16 0.11
N ILE A 81 -7.88 0.47 -0.97
CA ILE A 81 -9.04 1.36 -0.91
C ILE A 81 -10.30 0.59 -0.44
N ALA A 82 -10.54 -0.61 -0.96
CA ALA A 82 -11.70 -1.42 -0.56
C ALA A 82 -11.63 -1.81 0.91
N PHE A 83 -10.44 -2.19 1.40
CA PHE A 83 -10.22 -2.56 2.79
C PHE A 83 -10.39 -1.34 3.73
N LEU A 84 -9.85 -0.19 3.35
CA LEU A 84 -10.06 1.08 4.07
C LEU A 84 -11.54 1.45 4.13
N PHE A 85 -12.26 1.33 3.01
CA PHE A 85 -13.70 1.62 2.97
C PHE A 85 -14.49 0.67 3.89
N TYR A 86 -14.20 -0.64 3.84
CA TYR A 86 -14.81 -1.62 4.73
C TYR A 86 -14.55 -1.29 6.22
N PHE A 87 -13.32 -0.93 6.56
CA PHE A 87 -12.96 -0.55 7.93
C PHE A 87 -13.71 0.69 8.41
N VAL A 88 -13.78 1.75 7.58
CA VAL A 88 -14.52 2.98 7.92
C VAL A 88 -16.00 2.72 8.10
N VAL A 89 -16.64 2.00 7.16
CA VAL A 89 -18.07 1.68 7.25
C VAL A 89 -18.35 0.79 8.45
N GLY A 90 -17.49 -0.20 8.72
CA GLY A 90 -17.59 -1.05 9.90
C GLY A 90 -17.51 -0.24 11.20
N ALA A 91 -16.51 0.64 11.30
CA ALA A 91 -16.33 1.49 12.48
C ALA A 91 -17.51 2.44 12.72
N VAL A 92 -18.08 3.02 11.65
CA VAL A 92 -19.28 3.89 11.73
C VAL A 92 -20.53 3.10 12.07
N GLY A 93 -20.75 1.93 11.45
CA GLY A 93 -21.89 1.07 11.76
C GLY A 93 -21.90 0.63 13.22
N ILE A 94 -20.73 0.26 13.74
CA ILE A 94 -20.55 -0.13 15.14
C ILE A 94 -20.80 1.04 16.10
N SER A 95 -20.33 2.25 15.80
CA SER A 95 -20.53 3.42 16.67
C SER A 95 -22.01 3.80 16.79
N ILE A 96 -22.79 3.66 15.72
CA ILE A 96 -24.24 3.88 15.71
C ILE A 96 -24.96 2.82 16.56
N PHE A 97 -24.59 1.54 16.42
CA PHE A 97 -25.20 0.45 17.19
C PHE A 97 -24.89 0.53 18.69
N ASN A 98 -23.66 0.92 19.06
CA ASN A 98 -23.23 0.95 20.46
C ASN A 98 -23.84 2.10 21.28
N ASN A 99 -24.24 3.19 20.61
CA ASN A 99 -24.95 4.30 21.26
C ASN A 99 -26.42 3.96 21.62
N ASN A 100 -26.97 2.88 21.04
CA ASN A 100 -28.35 2.45 21.26
C ASN A 100 -28.48 1.18 22.12
N SER A 101 -27.37 0.59 22.58
CA SER A 101 -27.38 -0.67 23.34
C SER A 101 -27.14 -0.46 24.84
N ASN A 102 -28.07 -0.92 25.67
CA ASN A 102 -27.97 -0.90 27.12
C ASN A 102 -27.04 -2.04 27.61
N ASN A 103 -25.77 -1.66 27.80
CA ASN A 103 -24.82 -2.08 28.84
C ASN A 103 -24.12 -3.45 28.93
N ASP A 104 -24.51 -4.56 28.30
CA ASP A 104 -23.88 -5.83 28.72
C ASP A 104 -22.71 -6.35 27.86
N ASN A 105 -22.46 -5.78 26.66
CA ASN A 105 -21.39 -6.24 25.76
C ASN A 105 -20.22 -5.22 25.55
N ARG A 106 -20.11 -4.20 26.41
CA ARG A 106 -19.13 -3.11 26.23
C ARG A 106 -17.67 -3.50 26.51
N ALA A 107 -17.42 -4.56 27.29
CA ALA A 107 -16.09 -4.84 27.85
C ALA A 107 -15.09 -5.46 26.85
N GLU A 108 -15.50 -6.44 26.03
CA GLU A 108 -14.60 -7.06 25.04
C GLU A 108 -14.36 -6.15 23.83
N PHE A 109 -15.29 -5.23 23.55
CA PHE A 109 -15.29 -4.35 22.38
C PHE A 109 -14.62 -3.00 22.60
N ASN A 110 -14.51 -2.58 23.86
CA ASN A 110 -13.71 -1.40 24.21
C ASN A 110 -12.26 -1.58 23.79
N ILE A 111 -11.67 -2.77 23.71
CA ILE A 111 -10.23 -2.87 23.34
C ILE A 111 -9.94 -2.31 21.92
N VAL A 112 -10.83 -2.48 20.95
CA VAL A 112 -10.67 -1.93 19.58
C VAL A 112 -10.89 -0.41 19.56
N LEU A 113 -11.85 0.09 20.34
CA LEU A 113 -12.17 1.53 20.44
C LEU A 113 -11.28 2.29 21.45
N TYR A 114 -10.68 1.61 22.42
CA TYR A 114 -9.86 2.16 23.51
C TYR A 114 -8.39 2.28 23.09
N LEU A 115 -7.93 1.44 22.16
CA LEU A 115 -6.71 1.69 21.37
C LEU A 115 -6.83 2.96 20.49
N LEU A 116 -8.06 3.41 20.19
CA LEU A 116 -8.39 4.65 19.50
C LEU A 116 -8.96 5.67 20.50
N HIS A 117 -8.09 6.18 21.39
CA HIS A 117 -8.43 7.13 22.46
C HIS A 117 -9.56 8.14 22.11
N PRO A 118 -10.49 8.45 23.05
CA PRO A 118 -11.77 9.11 22.76
C PRO A 118 -11.68 10.54 22.22
N TYR A 119 -10.50 11.18 22.22
CA TYR A 119 -10.32 12.55 21.75
C TYR A 119 -9.87 12.67 20.28
N ASN A 120 -9.52 11.57 19.60
CA ASN A 120 -9.04 11.58 18.21
C ASN A 120 -9.80 10.63 17.27
N VAL A 121 -10.89 10.02 17.72
CA VAL A 121 -11.70 9.05 16.96
C VAL A 121 -12.11 9.60 15.59
N PHE A 122 -12.50 10.87 15.49
CA PHE A 122 -12.87 11.51 14.23
C PHE A 122 -11.69 11.61 13.24
N ILE A 123 -10.48 11.93 13.73
CA ILE A 123 -9.29 12.06 12.88
C ILE A 123 -8.86 10.68 12.36
N TYR A 124 -8.87 9.67 13.22
CA TYR A 124 -8.43 8.31 12.86
C TYR A 124 -9.45 7.52 12.02
N ILE A 125 -10.75 7.76 12.21
CA ILE A 125 -11.81 7.05 11.46
C ILE A 125 -12.17 7.76 10.16
N LEU A 126 -12.09 9.09 10.12
CA LEU A 126 -12.65 9.86 9.00
C LEU A 126 -11.56 10.58 8.20
N VAL A 127 -10.70 11.35 8.86
CA VAL A 127 -9.72 12.20 8.16
C VAL A 127 -8.57 11.37 7.56
N ILE A 128 -7.95 10.48 8.34
CA ILE A 128 -6.82 9.68 7.89
C ILE A 128 -7.20 8.75 6.71
N PRO A 129 -8.30 7.99 6.76
CA PRO A 129 -8.71 7.14 5.64
C PRO A 129 -9.04 7.93 4.38
N ILE A 130 -9.70 9.09 4.49
CA ILE A 130 -10.00 9.94 3.33
C ILE A 130 -8.72 10.47 2.68
N ILE A 131 -7.77 10.96 3.48
CA ILE A 131 -6.47 11.42 2.98
C ILE A 131 -5.73 10.28 2.27
N MET A 132 -5.75 9.06 2.84
CA MET A 132 -5.15 7.88 2.23
C MET A 132 -5.80 7.53 0.89
N ILE A 133 -7.15 7.52 0.81
CA ILE A 133 -7.88 7.29 -0.45
C ILE A 133 -7.48 8.32 -1.52
N ILE A 134 -7.37 9.60 -1.16
CA ILE A 134 -6.97 10.66 -2.09
C ILE A 134 -5.54 10.42 -2.61
N ILE A 135 -4.60 10.10 -1.71
CA ILE A 135 -3.20 9.83 -2.07
C ILE A 135 -3.11 8.61 -2.99
N ILE A 136 -3.74 7.50 -2.64
CA ILE A 136 -3.72 6.26 -3.40
C ILE A 136 -4.35 6.48 -4.79
N THR A 137 -5.46 7.19 -4.86
CA THR A 137 -6.14 7.52 -6.13
C THR A 137 -5.24 8.39 -7.02
N LYS A 138 -4.55 9.38 -6.45
CA LYS A 138 -3.57 10.19 -7.19
C LYS A 138 -2.41 9.36 -7.72
N ILE A 139 -1.89 8.41 -6.93
CA ILE A 139 -0.82 7.50 -7.36
C ILE A 139 -1.30 6.64 -8.54
N ASN A 140 -2.49 6.06 -8.45
CA ASN A 140 -3.07 5.26 -9.54
C ASN A 140 -3.23 6.09 -10.81
N LEU A 141 -3.86 7.26 -10.71
CA LEU A 141 -4.06 8.15 -11.86
C LEU A 141 -2.73 8.56 -12.51
N TYR A 142 -1.68 8.78 -11.70
CA TYR A 142 -0.34 9.03 -12.21
C TYR A 142 0.23 7.82 -12.95
N LEU A 143 0.11 6.60 -12.39
CA LEU A 143 0.59 5.37 -13.03
C LEU A 143 -0.15 5.04 -14.34
N TYR A 144 -1.39 5.51 -14.50
CA TYR A 144 -2.17 5.37 -15.74
C TYR A 144 -1.74 6.32 -16.87
N ARG A 145 -1.01 7.40 -16.57
CA ARG A 145 -0.66 8.41 -17.59
C ARG A 145 0.12 7.81 -18.78
N PRO A 146 -0.15 8.22 -20.03
CA PRO A 146 0.45 7.61 -21.22
C PRO A 146 1.98 7.60 -21.23
N TYR A 147 2.61 8.70 -20.81
CA TYR A 147 4.07 8.82 -20.72
C TYR A 147 4.69 7.97 -19.59
N VAL A 148 3.91 7.62 -18.58
CA VAL A 148 4.32 6.67 -17.53
C VAL A 148 4.15 5.26 -18.05
N LYS A 149 3.04 4.98 -18.74
CA LYS A 149 2.77 3.68 -19.37
C LYS A 149 3.88 3.24 -20.32
N SER A 150 4.43 4.16 -21.13
CA SER A 150 5.52 3.87 -22.07
C SER A 150 6.83 3.47 -21.38
N TYR A 151 7.13 4.00 -20.19
CA TYR A 151 8.31 3.59 -19.40
C TYR A 151 8.31 2.08 -19.06
N PHE A 152 7.12 1.52 -18.80
CA PHE A 152 6.95 0.10 -18.45
C PHE A 152 6.88 -0.83 -19.66
N VAL A 153 6.69 -0.26 -20.85
CA VAL A 153 6.76 -0.98 -22.14
C VAL A 153 8.18 -0.77 -22.66
N ARG A 154 9.19 -1.36 -21.99
CA ARG A 154 10.51 -1.44 -22.64
C ARG A 154 10.29 -2.14 -23.98
N PRO A 155 10.77 -1.60 -25.11
CA PRO A 155 10.83 -2.39 -26.32
C PRO A 155 11.65 -3.64 -25.96
N LYS A 156 11.05 -4.84 -26.12
CA LYS A 156 11.84 -6.07 -26.19
C LYS A 156 12.98 -5.73 -27.13
N ASN A 157 14.23 -5.91 -26.68
CA ASN A 157 15.41 -5.75 -27.52
C ASN A 157 15.00 -6.23 -28.92
N LYS A 158 14.98 -5.31 -29.90
CA LYS A 158 15.00 -5.75 -31.29
C LYS A 158 16.19 -6.69 -31.28
N LYS A 159 15.94 -8.01 -31.43
CA LYS A 159 17.00 -8.92 -31.84
C LYS A 159 17.66 -8.15 -32.97
N HIS A 160 18.95 -7.83 -32.81
CA HIS A 160 19.74 -7.43 -33.95
C HIS A 160 19.32 -8.43 -35.04
N GLY A 161 18.71 -7.93 -36.11
CA GLY A 161 18.70 -8.70 -37.33
C GLY A 161 20.18 -8.98 -37.54
N ASN A 162 20.57 -10.23 -37.32
CA ASN A 162 21.82 -10.70 -37.88
C ASN A 162 21.67 -10.39 -39.36
N GLY A 163 22.43 -9.39 -39.79
CA GLY A 163 22.65 -9.17 -41.19
C GLY A 163 23.32 -10.41 -41.78
N CYS A 164 23.12 -10.51 -43.09
CA CYS A 164 23.52 -11.57 -44.02
C CYS A 164 22.49 -12.69 -44.13
#